data_AF-A7S066-F1
#
_entry.id   AF-A7S066-F1
#
_cell.length_a   1.000
_cell.length_b   1.000
_cell.length_c   1.000
_cell.angle_alpha   90.00
_cell.angle_beta   90.00
_cell.angle_gamma   90.00
#
_symmetry.space_group_name_H-M   'P 1'
#
loop_
_entity.id
_entity.type
_entity.pdbx_description
1 polymer ?
#
loop_
_entity_poly.entity_id
_entity_poly.type
_entity_poly.pdbx_seq_one_letter_code
_entity_poly.pdbx_strand_id
1 'polypeptide(L)'
;TQRYLSYGVASEEGFNLRMDVYIRIANLVKLLRHHHRQDWTLVLPPWEHLYHWNTSRKQDQIPWAMFFDVPSLYLYTPVVEL
;
A
#
# COMPACT_ATOMS: atom_id res chain seq x y z
N THR A 1 13.36 -14.40 -10.45
CA THR A 1 13.10 -13.09 -11.08
C THR A 1 12.26 -12.27 -10.13
N GLN A 2 12.60 -10.99 -9.95
CA GLN A 2 11.85 -10.09 -9.06
C GLN A 2 10.47 -9.81 -9.65
N ARG A 3 9.45 -9.74 -8.78
CA ARG A 3 8.06 -9.52 -9.15
C ARG A 3 7.49 -8.39 -8.30
N TYR A 4 6.59 -7.61 -8.89
CA TYR A 4 5.99 -6.46 -8.23
C TYR A 4 4.47 -6.61 -8.24
N LEU A 5 3.84 -6.36 -7.09
CA LEU A 5 2.40 -6.36 -6.93
C LEU A 5 1.96 -4.98 -6.50
N SER A 6 1.13 -4.31 -7.31
CA SER A 6 0.37 -3.13 -6.93
C SER A 6 -1.09 -3.50 -6.74
N TYR A 7 -1.86 -2.62 -6.10
CA TYR A 7 -3.30 -2.79 -5.94
C TYR A 7 -4.02 -1.45 -6.04
N GLY A 8 -5.31 -1.50 -6.34
CA GLY A 8 -6.22 -0.36 -6.28
C GLY A 8 -7.34 -0.64 -5.29
N VAL A 9 -7.96 0.42 -4.79
CA VAL A 9 -9.20 0.38 -4.01
C VAL A 9 -10.19 1.31 -4.69
N ALA A 10 -11.49 1.02 -4.56
CA ALA A 10 -12.53 1.87 -5.12
C ALA A 10 -12.40 3.31 -4.57
N SER A 11 -12.65 4.30 -5.43
CA SER A 11 -12.37 5.71 -5.15
C SER A 11 -13.16 6.27 -3.97
N GLU A 12 -14.35 5.74 -3.74
CA GLU A 12 -15.27 6.10 -2.68
C GLU A 12 -14.79 5.65 -1.29
N GLU A 13 -13.83 4.73 -1.24
CA GLU A 13 -13.38 4.16 0.02
C GLU A 13 -12.43 5.09 0.77
N GLY A 14 -12.68 5.25 2.06
CA GLY A 14 -11.90 6.10 2.95
C GLY A 14 -10.54 5.53 3.34
N PHE A 15 -9.71 6.40 3.95
CA PHE A 15 -8.35 6.09 4.40
C PHE A 15 -8.25 4.80 5.23
N ASN A 16 -9.13 4.63 6.22
CA ASN A 16 -9.08 3.48 7.13
C ASN A 16 -9.42 2.15 6.44
N LEU A 17 -10.35 2.14 5.48
CA LEU A 17 -10.64 0.90 4.75
C LEU A 17 -9.47 0.55 3.82
N ARG A 18 -8.86 1.55 3.18
CA ARG A 18 -7.66 1.35 2.37
C ARG A 18 -6.49 0.77 3.20
N MET A 19 -6.38 1.14 4.48
CA MET A 19 -5.44 0.52 5.42
C MET A 19 -5.76 -0.94 5.73
N ASP A 20 -7.03 -1.30 5.89
CA ASP A 20 -7.43 -2.72 6.03
C ASP A 20 -7.08 -3.52 4.75
N VAL A 21 -7.33 -2.96 3.57
CA VAL A 21 -6.93 -3.56 2.30
C VAL A 21 -5.42 -3.79 2.25
N TYR A 22 -4.61 -2.81 2.66
CA TYR A 22 -3.15 -2.95 2.73
C TYR A 22 -2.74 -4.18 3.54
N ILE A 23 -3.32 -4.39 4.73
CA ILE A 23 -3.00 -5.54 5.59
C ILE A 23 -3.30 -6.86 4.86
N ARG A 24 -4.43 -6.95 4.16
CA ARG A 24 -4.80 -8.14 3.38
C ARG A 24 -3.81 -8.41 2.25
N ILE A 25 -3.40 -7.38 1.51
CA ILE A 25 -2.44 -7.51 0.41
C ILE A 25 -1.03 -7.82 0.91
N ALA A 26 -0.58 -7.21 2.02
CA ALA A 26 0.70 -7.51 2.64
C ALA A 26 0.79 -8.98 3.09
N ASN A 27 -0.29 -9.53 3.66
CA ASN A 27 -0.40 -10.95 3.98
C ASN A 27 -0.33 -11.84 2.72
N LEU A 28 -1.01 -11.48 1.63
CA LEU A 28 -0.91 -12.19 0.36
C LEU A 28 0.54 -12.25 -0.15
N VAL A 29 1.23 -11.10 -0.17
CA VAL A 29 2.63 -11.03 -0.60
C VAL A 29 3.52 -11.90 0.29
N LYS A 30 3.32 -11.85 1.61
CA LYS A 30 4.02 -12.69 2.58
C LYS A 30 3.80 -14.18 2.30
N LEU A 31 2.57 -14.60 2.01
CA LEU A 31 2.25 -15.99 1.65
C LEU A 31 2.92 -16.41 0.33
N LEU A 32 2.87 -15.56 -0.70
CA LEU A 32 3.53 -15.83 -1.99
C LEU A 32 5.04 -16.00 -1.83
N ARG A 33 5.68 -15.17 -0.99
CA ARG A 33 7.11 -15.27 -0.69
C ARG A 33 7.44 -16.56 0.06
N HIS A 34 6.70 -16.88 1.12
CA HIS A 34 7.02 -18.03 1.98
C HIS A 34 6.63 -19.38 1.36
N HIS A 35 5.42 -19.51 0.81
CA HIS A 35 4.90 -20.80 0.33
C HIS A 35 5.32 -21.11 -1.10
N HIS A 36 5.45 -20.09 -1.96
CA HIS A 36 5.77 -20.29 -3.37
C HIS A 36 7.22 -19.92 -3.73
N ARG A 37 8.02 -19.46 -2.76
CA ARG A 37 9.43 -19.04 -2.94
C ARG A 37 9.60 -18.00 -4.06
N GLN A 38 8.60 -17.14 -4.24
CA GLN A 38 8.58 -16.10 -5.27
C GLN A 38 9.04 -14.77 -4.67
N ASP A 39 9.94 -14.07 -5.37
CA ASP A 39 10.49 -12.81 -4.90
C ASP A 39 9.58 -11.62 -5.23
N TRP A 40 8.50 -11.47 -4.45
CA TRP A 40 7.53 -10.38 -4.58
C TRP A 40 7.86 -9.17 -3.71
N THR A 41 7.73 -7.97 -4.29
CA THR A 41 7.72 -6.69 -3.58
C THR A 41 6.35 -6.04 -3.73
N LEU A 42 5.79 -5.55 -2.63
CA LEU A 42 4.54 -4.80 -2.63
C LEU A 42 4.80 -3.34 -3.01
N VAL A 43 4.17 -2.89 -4.09
CA VAL A 43 4.19 -1.48 -4.50
C VAL A 43 3.04 -0.76 -3.81
N LEU A 44 3.38 0.24 -3.01
CA LEU A 44 2.43 1.05 -2.26
C LEU A 44 1.82 2.13 -3.18
N PRO A 45 0.53 2.05 -3.54
CA PRO A 45 -0.09 3.07 -4.37
C PRO A 45 -0.18 4.39 -3.59
N PRO A 46 -0.03 5.55 -4.24
CA PRO A 46 -0.17 6.81 -3.57
C PRO A 46 -1.58 7.00 -3.01
N TRP A 47 -1.71 7.82 -1.96
CA TRP A 47 -3.01 8.23 -1.45
C TRP A 47 -3.59 9.31 -2.36
N GLU A 48 -4.80 9.02 -2.84
CA GLU A 48 -5.54 9.92 -3.72
C GLU A 48 -7.00 9.99 -3.32
N HIS A 49 -7.63 11.14 -3.56
CA HIS A 49 -9.08 11.31 -3.44
C HIS A 49 -9.62 10.82 -2.07
N LEU A 50 -9.02 11.29 -0.98
CA LEU A 50 -9.41 10.90 0.38
C LEU A 50 -10.75 11.56 0.71
N TYR A 51 -11.86 10.96 0.27
CA TYR A 51 -13.20 11.54 0.21
C TYR A 51 -13.70 12.18 1.51
N HIS A 52 -13.26 11.67 2.67
CA HIS A 52 -13.63 12.21 3.99
C HIS A 52 -12.69 13.30 4.53
N TRP A 53 -11.62 13.64 3.83
CA TRP A 53 -10.64 14.63 4.27
C TRP A 53 -10.93 15.98 3.62
N ASN A 54 -11.63 16.84 4.36
CA ASN A 54 -11.95 18.18 3.91
C ASN A 54 -10.72 19.09 3.94
N THR A 55 -10.05 19.24 2.80
CA THR A 55 -8.92 20.16 2.62
C THR A 55 -9.08 20.95 1.34
N SER A 56 -8.61 22.21 1.35
CA SER A 56 -8.61 23.08 0.17
C SER A 56 -7.51 22.72 -0.84
N ARG A 57 -6.64 21.76 -0.51
CA ARG A 57 -5.52 21.33 -1.35
C ARG A 57 -5.90 20.09 -2.17
N LYS A 58 -5.37 20.00 -3.38
CA LYS A 58 -5.43 18.77 -4.18
C LYS A 58 -4.75 17.63 -3.42
N GLN A 59 -5.44 16.49 -3.31
CA GLN A 59 -4.97 15.29 -2.62
C GLN A 59 -4.60 14.24 -3.65
N ASP A 60 -3.61 14.55 -4.46
CA ASP A 60 -3.15 13.69 -5.54
C ASP A 60 -1.73 13.21 -5.21
N GLN A 61 -1.43 11.94 -5.50
CA GLN A 61 -0.08 11.39 -5.44
C GLN A 61 0.61 11.54 -4.06
N ILE A 62 -0.15 11.45 -2.95
CA ILE A 62 0.43 11.60 -1.61
C ILE A 62 1.20 10.31 -1.24
N PRO A 63 2.48 10.39 -0.82
CA PRO A 63 3.28 9.22 -0.45
C PRO A 63 2.83 8.61 0.88
N TRP A 64 3.14 7.33 1.08
CA TRP A 64 2.93 6.65 2.37
C TRP A 64 3.79 7.22 3.48
N ALA A 65 4.99 7.69 3.15
CA ALA A 65 5.90 8.36 4.07
C ALA A 65 5.30 9.60 4.76
N MET A 66 4.21 10.18 4.22
CA MET A 66 3.48 11.26 4.88
C MET A 66 2.71 10.79 6.14
N PHE A 67 2.32 9.52 6.21
CA PHE A 67 1.49 8.97 7.30
C PHE A 67 2.15 7.82 8.06
N PHE A 68 3.09 7.10 7.44
CA PHE A 68 3.69 5.88 7.97
C PHE A 68 5.21 5.90 7.86
N ASP A 69 5.87 5.27 8.81
CA ASP A 69 7.28 4.94 8.70
C ASP A 69 7.47 3.75 7.74
N VAL A 70 7.82 4.03 6.49
CA VAL A 70 8.01 3.02 5.44
C VAL A 70 9.06 1.97 5.80
N PRO A 71 10.20 2.30 6.44
CA PRO A 71 11.12 1.30 6.99
C PRO A 71 10.45 0.28 7.92
N SER A 72 9.56 0.73 8.81
CA SER A 72 8.79 -0.18 9.67
C SER A 72 7.87 -1.12 8.87
N LEU A 73 7.25 -0.65 7.79
CA LEU A 73 6.44 -1.49 6.90
C LEU A 73 7.29 -2.57 6.22
N TYR A 74 8.51 -2.21 5.80
CA TYR A 74 9.46 -3.12 5.14
C TYR A 74 9.86 -4.30 6.02
N LEU A 75 9.91 -4.12 7.35
CA LEU A 75 10.22 -5.20 8.30
C LEU A 75 9.19 -6.34 8.25
N TYR A 76 7.95 -6.06 7.86
CA TYR A 76 6.90 -7.06 7.76
C TYR A 76 6.89 -7.77 6.39
N THR A 77 6.96 -7.01 5.30
CA THR A 77 7.02 -7.51 3.93
C THR A 77 7.78 -6.50 3.06
N PRO A 78 8.52 -6.90 2.01
CA PRO A 78 9.20 -5.93 1.16
C PRO A 78 8.20 -4.99 0.51
N VAL A 79 8.36 -3.69 0.76
CA VAL A 79 7.53 -2.62 0.19
C VAL A 79 8.39 -1.60 -0.57
N VAL A 80 7.80 -0.94 -1.55
CA VAL A 80 8.35 0.24 -2.24
C VAL A 80 7.21 1.21 -2.56
N GLU A 81 7.44 2.52 -2.47
CA GLU A 81 6.48 3.51 -2.95
C GLU A 81 6.47 3.56 -4.49
N LEU A 82 5.30 3.82 -5.07
CA LEU A 82 5.14 4.05 -6.52
C LEU A 82 5.63 5.45 -6.91
#